data_AF-A0A965P7E2-F1
#
_entry.id   AF-A0A965P7E2-F1
#
_cell.length_a   1.000
_cell.length_b   1.000
_cell.length_c   1.000
_cell.angle_alpha   90.00
_cell.angle_beta   90.00
_cell.angle_gamma   90.00
#
_symmetry.space_group_name_H-M   'P 1'
#
loop_
_entity.id
_entity.type
_entity.pdbx_description
1 polymer ?
#
loop_
_entity_poly.entity_id
_entity_poly.type
_entity_poly.pdbx_seq_one_letter_code
_entity_poly.pdbx_strand_id
1 'polypeptide(L)'
;MSRTGKVTAVVDNVLFAANSERGNLTLYVNYLSSSTANNSTKTFSDGEGLLAGSTINSGLLGNSTIQAGQTFAITLANNATSIGSAFTITEGVYFVRGQFVRVATETLILDQYSNTPNYRVGLFVNEEIITPDIDESLNDNSQGFNNYSAPGADRFRISVSLFKKSLDDFNDNNFVELASVSAGVLKSQKTTTDYSNLTDELARRTYAESGDYYVSPFDVSVKESLNDQLGNRGIFNVGQFTYGGSVPTDDLAVYQISPGKAFVRGYEIETISPTFLDVPKPRTTKTLENQAINYNTGPTLILNRVYGSP
;
A
#
# COMPACT_ATOMS: atom_id res chain seq x y z
N MET A 1 2.18 -5.40 28.35
CA MET A 1 2.44 -6.85 28.48
C MET A 1 1.13 -7.57 28.77
N SER A 2 0.96 -8.81 28.32
CA SER A 2 -0.21 -9.64 28.65
C SER A 2 -0.03 -10.31 30.02
N ARG A 3 -1.13 -10.40 30.79
CA ARG A 3 -1.17 -11.07 32.09
C ARG A 3 -1.06 -12.60 31.99
N THR A 4 -1.55 -13.19 30.90
CA THR A 4 -1.77 -14.64 30.82
C THR A 4 -0.77 -15.35 29.89
N GLY A 5 -0.12 -14.62 28.97
CA GLY A 5 0.82 -15.19 27.99
C GLY A 5 2.20 -14.52 27.92
N LYS A 6 2.45 -13.44 28.67
CA LYS A 6 3.65 -12.58 28.54
C LYS A 6 3.94 -12.13 27.09
N VAL A 7 2.91 -12.02 26.25
CA VAL A 7 3.04 -11.30 24.97
C VAL A 7 3.35 -9.84 25.31
N THR A 8 4.39 -9.28 24.69
CA THR A 8 4.76 -7.88 24.87
C THR A 8 4.55 -7.12 23.57
N ALA A 9 4.06 -5.90 23.68
CA ALA A 9 3.80 -5.02 22.56
C ALA A 9 3.99 -3.57 23.00
N VAL A 10 4.32 -2.71 22.05
CA VAL A 10 4.34 -1.26 22.19
C VAL A 10 3.08 -0.70 21.55
N VAL A 11 2.47 0.30 22.18
CA VAL A 11 1.30 0.99 21.62
C VAL A 11 1.81 2.14 20.77
N ASP A 12 1.51 2.11 19.48
CA ASP A 12 1.92 3.17 18.54
C ASP A 12 0.84 4.24 18.39
N ASN A 13 -0.43 3.83 18.44
CA ASN A 13 -1.57 4.74 18.31
C ASN A 13 -2.78 4.26 19.11
N VAL A 14 -3.61 5.21 19.54
CA VAL A 14 -4.83 4.97 20.32
C VAL A 14 -6.01 5.60 19.59
N LEU A 15 -6.98 4.78 19.21
CA LEU A 15 -8.23 5.22 18.62
C LEU A 15 -9.32 5.24 19.69
N PHE A 16 -9.85 6.43 19.96
CA PHE A 16 -10.97 6.60 20.87
C PHE A 16 -12.25 5.95 20.33
N ALA A 17 -13.10 5.47 21.24
CA ALA A 17 -14.35 4.79 20.92
C ALA A 17 -15.27 5.62 20.00
N ALA A 18 -15.28 6.95 20.17
CA ALA A 18 -16.07 7.87 19.34
C ALA A 18 -15.68 7.85 17.84
N ASN A 19 -14.43 7.51 17.53
CA ASN A 19 -13.90 7.48 16.16
C ASN A 19 -13.75 6.04 15.63
N SER A 20 -14.17 5.04 16.41
CA SER A 20 -14.08 3.63 16.04
C SER A 20 -15.31 3.20 15.25
N GLU A 21 -15.10 2.49 14.14
CA GLU A 21 -16.17 1.85 13.36
C GLU A 21 -16.94 0.80 14.17
N ARG A 22 -16.30 0.23 15.21
CA ARG A 22 -16.91 -0.74 16.13
C ARG A 22 -17.33 -0.11 17.46
N GLY A 23 -17.19 1.21 17.62
CA GLY A 23 -17.54 1.92 18.86
C GLY A 23 -16.69 1.56 20.08
N ASN A 24 -15.50 0.97 19.89
CA ASN A 24 -14.65 0.49 20.97
C ASN A 24 -13.29 1.20 20.96
N LEU A 25 -12.72 1.46 22.15
CA LEU A 25 -11.35 1.94 22.27
C LEU A 25 -10.42 0.90 21.64
N THR A 26 -9.63 1.30 20.65
CA THR A 26 -8.73 0.40 19.90
C THR A 26 -7.29 0.86 20.05
N LEU A 27 -6.41 -0.08 20.41
CA LEU A 27 -4.98 0.15 20.49
C LEU A 27 -4.33 -0.44 19.24
N TYR A 28 -3.60 0.38 18.50
CA TYR A 28 -2.69 -0.11 17.45
C TYR A 28 -1.35 -0.42 18.11
N VAL A 29 -0.92 -1.67 17.98
CA VAL A 29 0.23 -2.19 18.71
C VAL A 29 1.22 -2.90 17.80
N ASN A 30 2.50 -2.68 18.07
CA ASN A 30 3.61 -3.43 17.52
C ASN A 30 4.03 -4.53 18.51
N TYR A 31 3.82 -5.79 18.14
CA TYR A 31 4.19 -6.94 18.97
C TYR A 31 5.71 -7.16 18.98
N LEU A 32 6.31 -7.20 20.17
CA LEU A 32 7.75 -7.36 20.38
C LEU A 32 8.15 -8.82 20.65
N SER A 33 7.32 -9.57 21.37
CA SER A 33 7.62 -10.96 21.74
C SER A 33 6.40 -11.86 21.64
N SER A 34 6.62 -13.12 21.24
CA SER A 34 5.60 -14.17 21.32
C SER A 34 5.38 -14.62 22.76
N SER A 35 4.27 -15.33 22.97
CA SER A 35 3.86 -15.87 24.24
C SER A 35 4.93 -16.81 24.80
N THR A 36 5.34 -16.60 26.05
CA THR A 36 6.31 -17.48 26.72
C THR A 36 5.72 -18.83 27.12
N ALA A 37 4.39 -19.00 27.00
CA ALA A 37 3.72 -20.25 27.37
C ALA A 37 3.79 -21.30 26.24
N ASN A 38 3.82 -20.88 24.98
CA ASN A 38 3.83 -21.79 23.83
C ASN A 38 4.82 -21.40 22.71
N ASN A 39 5.56 -20.30 22.89
CA ASN A 39 6.52 -19.74 21.92
C ASN A 39 5.95 -19.50 20.50
N SER A 40 4.62 -19.46 20.34
CA SER A 40 3.96 -19.45 19.03
C SER A 40 2.91 -18.35 18.92
N THR A 41 2.09 -18.13 19.95
CA THR A 41 1.07 -17.07 19.92
C THR A 41 1.72 -15.70 19.94
N LYS A 42 1.46 -14.87 18.92
CA LYS A 42 2.03 -13.51 18.80
C LYS A 42 1.04 -12.39 19.12
N THR A 43 -0.23 -12.71 19.35
CA THR A 43 -1.29 -11.73 19.59
C THR A 43 -1.83 -11.81 21.01
N PHE A 44 -2.50 -10.75 21.43
CA PHE A 44 -3.30 -10.79 22.66
C PHE A 44 -4.49 -11.75 22.51
N SER A 45 -4.94 -12.32 23.62
CA SER A 45 -6.09 -13.22 23.71
C SER A 45 -7.36 -12.45 24.08
N ASP A 46 -8.51 -13.01 23.77
CA ASP A 46 -9.81 -12.46 24.16
C ASP A 46 -10.02 -12.53 25.68
N GLY A 47 -10.62 -11.49 26.25
CA GLY A 47 -10.91 -11.39 27.69
C GLY A 47 -9.70 -11.29 28.62
N GLU A 48 -8.50 -11.03 28.09
CA GLU A 48 -7.28 -10.95 28.89
C GLU A 48 -6.99 -9.55 29.43
N GLY A 49 -6.31 -9.49 30.58
CA GLY A 49 -5.85 -8.24 31.16
C GLY A 49 -4.54 -7.75 30.54
N LEU A 50 -4.51 -6.49 30.13
CA LEU A 50 -3.32 -5.80 29.64
C LEU A 50 -2.60 -5.10 30.81
N LEU A 51 -1.34 -5.45 31.00
CA LEU A 51 -0.45 -4.92 32.03
C LEU A 51 0.43 -3.80 31.47
N ALA A 52 0.63 -2.73 32.23
CA ALA A 52 1.60 -1.69 31.90
C ALA A 52 3.03 -2.23 32.06
N GLY A 53 3.87 -2.09 31.01
CA GLY A 53 5.26 -2.57 31.06
C GLY A 53 6.20 -1.67 31.87
N SER A 54 5.83 -0.40 32.01
CA SER A 54 6.50 0.64 32.78
C SER A 54 5.44 1.44 33.54
N THR A 55 5.86 2.25 34.51
CA THR A 55 4.93 3.19 35.16
C THR A 55 4.49 4.24 34.15
N ILE A 56 3.17 4.38 33.97
CA ILE A 56 2.55 5.36 33.09
C ILE A 56 1.98 6.47 33.98
N ASN A 57 2.45 7.70 33.77
CA ASN A 57 1.94 8.88 34.46
C ASN A 57 1.03 9.66 33.51
N SER A 58 -0.20 9.96 33.95
CA SER A 58 -1.13 10.78 33.18
C SER A 58 -0.85 12.26 33.38
N GLY A 59 -0.47 12.96 32.30
CA GLY A 59 -0.43 14.42 32.19
C GLY A 59 0.70 15.14 32.93
N LEU A 60 0.88 16.43 32.58
CA LEU A 60 1.85 17.35 33.21
C LEU A 60 1.52 17.65 34.69
N LEU A 61 0.30 17.33 35.14
CA LEU A 61 -0.23 17.59 36.49
C LEU A 61 -0.44 16.32 37.34
N GLY A 62 0.01 15.15 36.89
CA GLY A 62 0.24 13.97 37.76
C GLY A 62 -1.00 13.36 38.42
N ASN A 63 -2.16 13.38 37.76
CA ASN A 63 -3.44 13.10 38.40
C ASN A 63 -3.75 11.59 38.55
N SER A 64 -3.06 10.72 37.81
CA SER A 64 -3.25 9.25 37.87
C SER A 64 -1.99 8.53 37.42
N THR A 65 -1.54 7.54 38.19
CA THR A 65 -0.37 6.73 37.84
C THR A 65 -0.76 5.25 37.74
N ILE A 66 -0.36 4.60 36.65
CA ILE A 66 -0.49 3.16 36.48
C ILE A 66 0.90 2.58 36.71
N GLN A 67 1.09 1.89 37.84
CA GLN A 67 2.38 1.29 38.15
C GLN A 67 2.71 0.15 37.19
N ALA A 68 4.01 -0.06 36.95
CA ALA A 68 4.46 -1.21 36.16
C ALA A 68 3.88 -2.52 36.73
N GLY A 69 3.38 -3.38 35.85
CA GLY A 69 2.75 -4.64 36.22
C GLY A 69 1.29 -4.54 36.68
N GLN A 70 0.69 -3.35 36.73
CA GLN A 70 -0.75 -3.19 36.97
C GLN A 70 -1.56 -3.38 35.69
N THR A 71 -2.74 -4.00 35.82
CA THR A 71 -3.71 -4.10 34.72
C THR A 71 -4.35 -2.74 34.48
N PHE A 72 -4.30 -2.23 33.26
CA PHE A 72 -4.93 -0.96 32.89
C PHE A 72 -6.14 -1.12 31.96
N ALA A 73 -6.24 -2.26 31.28
CA ALA A 73 -7.34 -2.55 30.36
C ALA A 73 -7.59 -4.06 30.28
N ILE A 74 -8.77 -4.45 29.79
CA ILE A 74 -9.15 -5.83 29.50
C ILE A 74 -9.58 -5.88 28.04
N THR A 75 -9.10 -6.87 27.29
CA THR A 75 -9.50 -7.08 25.89
C THR A 75 -10.95 -7.56 25.81
N LEU A 76 -11.60 -7.34 24.66
CA LEU A 76 -12.99 -7.79 24.46
C LEU A 76 -13.11 -9.31 24.66
N ALA A 77 -14.29 -9.77 25.10
CA ALA A 77 -14.52 -11.18 25.37
C ALA A 77 -14.50 -12.08 24.13
N ASN A 78 -14.68 -11.50 22.93
CA ASN A 78 -14.62 -12.21 21.64
C ASN A 78 -14.05 -11.27 20.56
N ASN A 79 -13.21 -11.80 19.66
CA ASN A 79 -12.64 -11.08 18.51
C ASN A 79 -11.94 -9.77 18.90
N ALA A 80 -11.20 -9.75 19.99
CA ALA A 80 -10.55 -8.55 20.49
C ALA A 80 -9.38 -8.08 19.63
N THR A 81 -8.74 -9.00 18.91
CA THR A 81 -7.64 -8.69 18.02
C THR A 81 -8.08 -8.75 16.57
N SER A 82 -7.66 -7.78 15.78
CA SER A 82 -7.86 -7.74 14.32
C SER A 82 -6.64 -7.08 13.69
N ILE A 83 -6.42 -7.32 12.40
CA ILE A 83 -5.35 -6.67 11.64
C ILE A 83 -5.93 -5.42 10.99
N GLY A 84 -5.35 -4.26 11.27
CA GLY A 84 -5.66 -3.01 10.59
C GLY A 84 -4.60 -2.65 9.54
N SER A 85 -4.86 -1.59 8.79
CA SER A 85 -3.94 -1.05 7.78
C SER A 85 -3.72 0.44 8.01
N ALA A 86 -2.47 0.88 7.91
CA ALA A 86 -2.10 2.28 8.05
C ALA A 86 -1.07 2.68 6.97
N PHE A 87 -1.04 3.96 6.66
CA PHE A 87 -0.08 4.59 5.76
C PHE A 87 0.65 5.70 6.50
N THR A 88 1.98 5.68 6.51
CA THR A 88 2.80 6.65 7.22
C THR A 88 3.70 7.38 6.25
N ILE A 89 3.75 8.70 6.37
CA ILE A 89 4.77 9.53 5.71
C ILE A 89 5.80 9.98 6.74
N THR A 90 7.03 10.17 6.29
CA THR A 90 8.11 10.75 7.09
C THR A 90 8.16 12.25 6.84
N GLU A 91 8.77 12.96 7.78
CA GLU A 91 9.01 14.39 7.62
C GLU A 91 9.75 14.70 6.31
N GLY A 92 9.21 15.66 5.57
CA GLY A 92 9.76 16.04 4.27
C GLY A 92 9.23 17.39 3.79
N VAL A 93 9.77 17.85 2.66
CA VAL A 93 9.30 19.07 1.99
C VAL A 93 8.65 18.66 0.68
N TYR A 94 7.41 19.07 0.50
CA TYR A 94 6.62 18.79 -0.69
C TYR A 94 6.42 20.09 -1.48
N PHE A 95 6.50 20.01 -2.80
CA PHE A 95 6.19 21.13 -3.67
C PHE A 95 4.71 21.09 -4.04
N VAL A 96 3.93 22.04 -3.52
CA VAL A 96 2.48 22.09 -3.66
C VAL A 96 2.11 23.52 -4.05
N ARG A 97 1.33 23.68 -5.13
CA ARG A 97 0.80 24.99 -5.58
C ARG A 97 1.87 26.08 -5.74
N GLY A 98 3.06 25.70 -6.22
CA GLY A 98 4.15 26.65 -6.47
C GLY A 98 4.99 26.99 -5.24
N GLN A 99 4.71 26.39 -4.08
CA GLN A 99 5.42 26.63 -2.83
C GLN A 99 5.97 25.33 -2.23
N PHE A 100 7.05 25.45 -1.46
CA PHE A 100 7.61 24.35 -0.69
C PHE A 100 6.94 24.33 0.69
N VAL A 101 6.17 23.28 0.95
CA VAL A 101 5.45 23.07 2.22
C VAL A 101 6.15 21.96 2.99
N ARG A 102 6.52 22.25 4.24
CA ARG A 102 7.08 21.23 5.15
C ARG A 102 5.94 20.41 5.73
N VAL A 103 6.09 19.09 5.67
CA VAL A 103 5.12 18.12 6.15
C VAL A 103 5.79 17.30 7.24
N ALA A 104 5.18 17.24 8.41
CA ALA A 104 5.68 16.43 9.52
C ALA A 104 5.38 14.94 9.27
N THR A 105 6.05 14.07 10.03
CA THR A 105 5.69 12.65 10.06
C THR A 105 4.23 12.51 10.49
N GLU A 106 3.42 11.87 9.66
CA GLU A 106 1.99 11.68 9.89
C GLU A 106 1.62 10.23 9.56
N THR A 107 0.69 9.65 10.32
CA THR A 107 0.17 8.30 10.08
C THR A 107 -1.34 8.35 9.93
N LEU A 108 -1.82 7.86 8.78
CA LEU A 108 -3.23 7.74 8.44
C LEU A 108 -3.68 6.28 8.55
N ILE A 109 -4.77 6.03 9.27
CA ILE A 109 -5.40 4.70 9.29
C ILE A 109 -6.24 4.51 8.03
N LEU A 110 -5.88 3.50 7.23
CA LEU A 110 -6.61 3.12 6.02
C LEU A 110 -7.85 2.30 6.36
N ASP A 111 -7.68 1.21 7.09
CA ASP A 111 -8.76 0.37 7.59
C ASP A 111 -8.49 0.04 9.06
N GLN A 112 -9.50 0.21 9.91
CA GLN A 112 -9.32 0.00 11.35
C GLN A 112 -9.13 -1.48 11.72
N TYR A 113 -9.81 -2.37 10.98
CA TYR A 113 -9.88 -3.80 11.29
C TYR A 113 -9.77 -4.71 10.05
N SER A 114 -9.19 -4.20 8.96
CA SER A 114 -8.93 -4.97 7.73
C SER A 114 -7.50 -4.76 7.22
N ASN A 115 -6.95 -5.79 6.57
CA ASN A 115 -5.66 -5.78 5.89
C ASN A 115 -5.77 -5.70 4.36
N THR A 116 -6.98 -5.49 3.81
CA THR A 116 -7.22 -5.39 2.36
C THR A 116 -7.82 -4.02 1.95
N PRO A 117 -7.18 -2.89 2.31
CA PRO A 117 -7.68 -1.56 1.93
C PRO A 117 -7.63 -1.33 0.42
N ASN A 118 -8.55 -0.48 -0.04
CA ASN A 118 -8.68 -0.03 -1.44
C ASN A 118 -8.83 1.49 -1.48
N TYR A 119 -7.72 2.21 -1.49
CA TYR A 119 -7.71 3.68 -1.40
C TYR A 119 -6.59 4.31 -2.20
N ARG A 120 -6.82 5.53 -2.67
CA ARG A 120 -5.77 6.48 -3.09
C ARG A 120 -5.38 7.29 -1.86
N VAL A 121 -4.10 7.29 -1.52
CA VAL A 121 -3.55 7.98 -0.35
C VAL A 121 -2.68 9.13 -0.83
N GLY A 122 -2.87 10.30 -0.24
CA GLY A 122 -2.21 11.50 -0.69
C GLY A 122 -2.27 12.62 0.32
N LEU A 123 -1.79 13.78 -0.08
CA LEU A 123 -1.86 15.01 0.70
C LEU A 123 -3.09 15.80 0.28
N PHE A 124 -3.98 16.07 1.23
CA PHE A 124 -5.04 17.04 1.07
C PHE A 124 -4.45 18.44 1.26
N VAL A 125 -4.72 19.33 0.31
CA VAL A 125 -4.22 20.70 0.30
C VAL A 125 -5.31 21.63 0.79
N ASN A 126 -5.06 22.28 1.92
CA ASN A 126 -5.94 23.30 2.48
C ASN A 126 -5.29 24.68 2.30
N GLU A 127 -6.01 25.57 1.61
CA GLU A 127 -5.61 26.94 1.36
C GLU A 127 -6.51 27.87 2.17
N GLU A 128 -5.92 28.67 3.04
CA GLU A 128 -6.66 29.56 3.93
C GLU A 128 -5.97 30.92 4.06
N ILE A 129 -6.77 31.95 4.32
CA ILE A 129 -6.27 33.28 4.62
C ILE A 129 -6.32 33.43 6.15
N ILE A 130 -5.16 33.61 6.76
CA ILE A 130 -5.02 33.84 8.20
C ILE A 130 -5.01 35.35 8.42
N THR A 131 -6.02 35.82 9.14
CA THR A 131 -6.12 37.21 9.57
C THR A 131 -5.53 37.37 10.98
N PRO A 132 -5.21 38.61 11.40
CA PRO A 132 -4.70 38.87 12.75
C PRO A 132 -5.67 38.50 13.90
N ASP A 133 -6.96 38.34 13.59
CA ASP A 133 -7.96 37.84 14.54
C ASP A 133 -7.80 36.34 14.83
N ILE A 134 -7.24 35.60 13.88
CA ILE A 134 -7.01 34.15 13.98
C ILE A 134 -5.62 33.87 14.57
N ASP A 135 -4.63 34.69 14.20
CA ASP A 135 -3.25 34.58 14.66
C ASP A 135 -2.75 35.93 15.17
N GLU A 136 -2.74 36.07 16.51
CA GLU A 136 -2.28 37.29 17.19
C GLU A 136 -0.80 37.61 16.95
N SER A 137 0.00 36.66 16.43
CA SER A 137 1.39 36.90 16.02
C SER A 137 1.51 37.73 14.74
N LEU A 138 0.39 37.93 14.02
CA LEU A 138 0.31 38.80 12.86
C LEU A 138 0.06 40.26 13.21
N ASN A 139 -0.22 40.58 14.49
CA ASN A 139 -0.32 41.95 14.95
C ASN A 139 1.03 42.66 14.86
N ASP A 140 1.01 43.97 14.57
CA ASP A 140 2.24 44.75 14.49
C ASP A 140 2.95 44.77 15.85
N ASN A 141 4.28 44.69 15.86
CA ASN A 141 5.03 44.70 17.10
C ASN A 141 5.29 46.15 17.55
N SER A 142 4.92 46.49 18.78
CA SER A 142 5.23 47.79 19.38
C SER A 142 6.02 47.59 20.67
N GLN A 143 7.23 48.14 20.72
CA GLN A 143 8.17 48.03 21.86
C GLN A 143 8.37 46.62 22.42
N GLY A 144 8.42 45.60 21.57
CA GLY A 144 8.73 44.22 21.96
C GLY A 144 7.52 43.38 22.43
N PHE A 145 6.31 43.92 22.33
CA PHE A 145 5.05 43.20 22.55
C PHE A 145 4.11 43.37 21.35
N ASN A 146 3.20 42.40 21.14
CA ASN A 146 2.21 42.48 20.06
C ASN A 146 1.21 43.60 20.37
N ASN A 147 1.02 44.52 19.41
CA ASN A 147 0.06 45.60 19.53
C ASN A 147 -1.33 45.14 19.09
N TYR A 148 -2.15 44.72 20.05
CA TYR A 148 -3.53 44.28 19.83
C TYR A 148 -4.46 45.32 19.18
N SER A 149 -4.04 46.59 19.08
CA SER A 149 -4.82 47.68 18.46
C SER A 149 -4.39 48.03 17.03
N ALA A 150 -3.37 47.35 16.49
CA ALA A 150 -2.89 47.53 15.12
C ALA A 150 -2.86 46.17 14.40
N PRO A 151 -3.99 45.75 13.77
CA PRO A 151 -4.01 44.51 13.01
C PRO A 151 -3.00 44.61 11.86
N GLY A 152 -2.15 43.59 11.74
CA GLY A 152 -1.20 43.48 10.63
C GLY A 152 -1.85 42.93 9.36
N ALA A 153 -1.02 42.58 8.38
CA ALA A 153 -1.49 42.08 7.10
C ALA A 153 -1.92 40.60 7.17
N ASP A 154 -2.99 40.28 6.45
CA ASP A 154 -3.43 38.91 6.23
C ASP A 154 -2.34 38.07 5.54
N ARG A 155 -2.24 36.80 5.91
CA ARG A 155 -1.29 35.86 5.32
C ARG A 155 -2.02 34.72 4.64
N PHE A 156 -1.60 34.42 3.41
CA PHE A 156 -2.01 33.19 2.74
C PHE A 156 -1.21 32.00 3.32
N ARG A 157 -1.92 31.01 3.85
CA ARG A 157 -1.34 29.78 4.41
C ARG A 157 -1.79 28.59 3.58
N ILE A 158 -0.82 27.77 3.19
CA ILE A 158 -1.05 26.45 2.63
C ILE A 158 -0.69 25.43 3.71
N SER A 159 -1.66 24.62 4.11
CA SER A 159 -1.44 23.46 4.98
C SER A 159 -1.75 22.18 4.21
N VAL A 160 -1.03 21.12 4.54
CA VAL A 160 -1.26 19.80 3.95
C VAL A 160 -1.31 18.74 5.03
N SER A 161 -2.16 17.75 4.83
CA SER A 161 -2.30 16.60 5.73
C SER A 161 -2.59 15.33 4.94
N LEU A 162 -2.25 14.17 5.51
CA LEU A 162 -2.57 12.89 4.90
C LEU A 162 -4.08 12.68 4.82
N PHE A 163 -4.53 12.26 3.64
CA PHE A 163 -5.91 11.95 3.36
C PHE A 163 -6.02 10.71 2.47
N LYS A 164 -7.14 10.00 2.61
CA LYS A 164 -7.47 8.83 1.77
C LYS A 164 -8.76 9.11 1.00
N LYS A 165 -8.76 8.68 -0.26
CA LYS A 165 -9.90 8.74 -1.17
C LYS A 165 -10.22 7.35 -1.70
N SER A 166 -11.46 7.13 -2.13
CA SER A 166 -11.82 5.93 -2.88
C SER A 166 -11.01 5.82 -4.17
N LEU A 167 -10.79 4.60 -4.67
CA LEU A 167 -10.12 4.38 -5.96
C LEU A 167 -10.88 5.04 -7.13
N ASP A 168 -12.19 5.17 -7.01
CA ASP A 168 -13.06 5.73 -8.06
C ASP A 168 -13.33 7.24 -7.91
N ASP A 169 -12.72 7.89 -6.92
CA ASP A 169 -12.83 9.34 -6.72
C ASP A 169 -11.66 10.06 -7.41
N PHE A 170 -11.96 10.64 -8.57
CA PHE A 170 -11.01 11.38 -9.42
C PHE A 170 -11.05 12.90 -9.20
N ASN A 171 -11.77 13.41 -8.19
CA ASN A 171 -11.81 14.85 -7.91
C ASN A 171 -10.54 15.30 -7.17
N ASP A 172 -9.47 15.53 -7.91
CA ASP A 172 -8.15 15.76 -7.34
C ASP A 172 -7.77 17.24 -7.22
N ASN A 173 -8.76 18.14 -7.25
CA ASN A 173 -8.51 19.58 -7.21
C ASN A 173 -7.63 19.98 -6.02
N ASN A 174 -7.91 19.46 -4.81
CA ASN A 174 -7.12 19.75 -3.60
C ASN A 174 -6.43 18.50 -3.06
N PHE A 175 -6.08 17.55 -3.93
CA PHE A 175 -5.51 16.27 -3.51
C PHE A 175 -4.31 15.91 -4.37
N VAL A 176 -3.16 15.79 -3.71
CA VAL A 176 -1.92 15.32 -4.35
C VAL A 176 -1.74 13.85 -3.99
N GLU A 177 -2.00 12.96 -4.95
CA GLU A 177 -1.82 11.52 -4.74
C GLU A 177 -0.34 11.19 -4.53
N LEU A 178 -0.04 10.49 -3.43
CA LEU A 178 1.28 9.96 -3.14
C LEU A 178 1.38 8.48 -3.51
N ALA A 179 0.35 7.70 -3.18
CA ALA A 179 0.30 6.30 -3.50
C ALA A 179 -1.12 5.74 -3.66
N SER A 180 -1.24 4.65 -4.41
CA SER A 180 -2.48 3.87 -4.49
C SER A 180 -2.31 2.50 -3.86
N VAL A 181 -3.31 2.09 -3.08
CA VAL A 181 -3.38 0.79 -2.41
C VAL A 181 -4.61 0.05 -2.91
N SER A 182 -4.44 -1.19 -3.34
CA SER A 182 -5.52 -2.04 -3.86
C SER A 182 -5.35 -3.46 -3.33
N ALA A 183 -6.41 -3.98 -2.71
CA ALA A 183 -6.42 -5.26 -2.01
C ALA A 183 -5.27 -5.40 -0.99
N GLY A 184 -4.92 -4.31 -0.30
CA GLY A 184 -3.82 -4.27 0.67
C GLY A 184 -2.41 -4.24 0.08
N VAL A 185 -2.28 -4.20 -1.25
CA VAL A 185 -0.99 -4.08 -1.94
C VAL A 185 -0.79 -2.65 -2.43
N LEU A 186 0.38 -2.07 -2.13
CA LEU A 186 0.80 -0.77 -2.62
C LEU A 186 1.15 -0.89 -4.12
N LYS A 187 0.35 -0.26 -5.00
CA LYS A 187 0.49 -0.44 -6.46
C LYS A 187 1.43 0.57 -7.10
N SER A 188 1.32 1.84 -6.73
CA SER A 188 2.09 2.92 -7.33
C SER A 188 2.43 3.96 -6.28
N GLN A 189 3.66 4.46 -6.32
CA GLN A 189 4.09 5.69 -5.67
C GLN A 189 4.28 6.72 -6.79
N LYS A 190 3.47 7.79 -6.80
CA LYS A 190 3.59 8.83 -7.83
C LYS A 190 4.79 9.71 -7.48
N THR A 191 5.98 9.34 -7.98
CA THR A 191 7.24 10.07 -7.73
C THR A 191 7.42 11.28 -8.66
N THR A 192 6.63 11.39 -9.73
CA THR A 192 6.71 12.49 -10.67
C THR A 192 5.99 13.73 -10.14
N THR A 193 6.76 14.65 -9.58
CA THR A 193 6.37 16.05 -9.39
C THR A 193 6.13 16.69 -10.76
N ASP A 194 4.99 17.39 -10.91
CA ASP A 194 4.60 18.10 -12.13
C ASP A 194 5.47 19.35 -12.39
N TYR A 195 6.78 19.19 -12.57
CA TYR A 195 7.64 20.21 -13.19
C TYR A 195 7.50 20.10 -14.70
N SER A 196 6.34 20.41 -15.26
CA SER A 196 6.04 20.04 -16.66
C SER A 196 7.11 20.56 -17.63
N ASN A 197 7.54 21.82 -17.53
CA ASN A 197 8.50 22.38 -18.49
C ASN A 197 9.92 21.80 -18.38
N LEU A 198 10.47 21.66 -17.17
CA LEU A 198 11.82 21.12 -16.98
C LEU A 198 11.85 19.62 -17.20
N THR A 199 10.86 18.89 -16.69
CA THR A 199 10.73 17.45 -16.86
C THR A 199 10.48 17.10 -18.34
N ASP A 200 9.66 17.88 -19.06
CA ASP A 200 9.46 17.66 -20.50
C ASP A 200 10.74 17.88 -21.29
N GLU A 201 11.53 18.91 -20.96
CA GLU A 201 12.81 19.16 -21.63
C GLU A 201 13.85 18.08 -21.30
N LEU A 202 13.90 17.59 -20.05
CA LEU A 202 14.75 16.47 -19.65
C LEU A 202 14.31 15.17 -20.32
N ALA A 203 13.00 14.89 -20.38
CA ALA A 203 12.46 13.73 -21.07
C ALA A 203 12.77 13.78 -22.57
N ARG A 204 12.57 14.94 -23.22
CA ARG A 204 12.92 15.15 -24.63
C ARG A 204 14.40 14.87 -24.89
N ARG A 205 15.30 15.34 -24.02
CA ARG A 205 16.74 15.10 -24.14
C ARG A 205 17.09 13.63 -23.94
N THR A 206 16.58 13.00 -22.89
CA THR A 206 16.79 11.57 -22.60
C THR A 206 16.33 10.69 -23.76
N TYR A 207 15.16 10.98 -24.34
CA TYR A 207 14.64 10.24 -25.49
C TYR A 207 15.48 10.48 -26.76
N ALA A 208 15.93 11.71 -27.00
CA ALA A 208 16.79 12.02 -28.14
C ALA A 208 18.17 11.33 -28.04
N GLU A 209 18.67 11.14 -26.82
CA GLU A 209 19.96 10.50 -26.56
C GLU A 209 19.90 8.97 -26.61
N SER A 210 18.89 8.37 -25.97
CA SER A 210 18.86 6.91 -25.70
C SER A 210 17.60 6.19 -26.18
N GLY A 211 16.57 6.90 -26.67
CA GLY A 211 15.28 6.31 -27.03
C GLY A 211 14.54 5.71 -25.84
N ASP A 212 13.84 4.60 -26.07
CA ASP A 212 13.14 3.83 -25.03
C ASP A 212 14.04 2.71 -24.50
N TYR A 213 14.22 2.64 -23.18
CA TYR A 213 15.08 1.63 -22.55
C TYR A 213 14.62 1.25 -21.15
N TYR A 214 14.98 0.04 -20.71
CA TYR A 214 14.81 -0.42 -19.34
C TYR A 214 16.08 -0.19 -18.53
N VAL A 215 15.91 0.25 -17.28
CA VAL A 215 16.98 0.31 -16.26
C VAL A 215 16.94 -0.96 -15.42
N SER A 216 15.76 -1.34 -14.95
CA SER A 216 15.48 -2.61 -14.30
C SER A 216 14.48 -3.38 -15.16
N PRO A 217 14.87 -4.51 -15.76
CA PRO A 217 14.02 -5.24 -16.68
C PRO A 217 12.75 -5.75 -16.00
N PHE A 218 11.67 -5.83 -16.77
CA PHE A 218 10.42 -6.43 -16.34
C PHE A 218 10.40 -7.89 -16.78
N ASP A 219 10.40 -8.81 -15.81
CA ASP A 219 10.25 -10.23 -16.08
C ASP A 219 8.78 -10.53 -16.37
N VAL A 220 8.53 -11.14 -17.53
CA VAL A 220 7.19 -11.54 -17.95
C VAL A 220 7.05 -13.04 -17.76
N SER A 221 6.09 -13.45 -16.93
CA SER A 221 5.74 -14.86 -16.76
C SER A 221 4.27 -15.09 -17.12
N VAL A 222 4.02 -16.15 -17.89
CA VAL A 222 2.66 -16.57 -18.22
C VAL A 222 2.16 -17.50 -17.12
N LYS A 223 0.98 -17.19 -16.59
CA LYS A 223 0.28 -18.01 -15.61
C LYS A 223 -1.11 -18.37 -16.11
N GLU A 224 -1.59 -19.50 -15.62
CA GLU A 224 -2.98 -19.89 -15.80
C GLU A 224 -3.89 -18.93 -15.01
N SER A 225 -4.99 -18.48 -15.62
CA SER A 225 -5.95 -17.60 -14.93
C SER A 225 -6.72 -18.40 -13.89
N LEU A 226 -7.43 -19.45 -14.34
CA LEU A 226 -8.20 -20.33 -13.48
C LEU A 226 -7.30 -21.39 -12.82
N ASN A 227 -7.37 -21.52 -11.50
CA ASN A 227 -6.79 -22.63 -10.78
C ASN A 227 -7.75 -23.83 -10.79
N ASP A 228 -7.37 -24.89 -11.50
CA ASP A 228 -8.16 -26.12 -11.63
C ASP A 228 -7.97 -27.08 -10.46
N GLN A 229 -7.09 -26.76 -9.51
CA GLN A 229 -6.68 -27.61 -8.38
C GLN A 229 -6.05 -28.95 -8.80
N LEU A 230 -5.73 -29.13 -10.08
CA LEU A 230 -5.13 -30.32 -10.67
C LEU A 230 -3.66 -30.10 -11.05
N GLY A 231 -3.07 -29.00 -10.58
CA GLY A 231 -1.64 -28.72 -10.72
C GLY A 231 -1.29 -27.71 -11.82
N ASN A 232 -2.28 -27.05 -12.43
CA ASN A 232 -2.05 -26.00 -13.42
C ASN A 232 -1.45 -24.70 -12.82
N ARG A 233 -1.42 -24.59 -11.49
CA ARG A 233 -0.89 -23.43 -10.72
C ARG A 233 -1.55 -22.11 -11.12
N GLY A 234 -2.85 -22.13 -11.38
CA GLY A 234 -3.61 -20.92 -11.69
C GLY A 234 -3.65 -19.92 -10.53
N ILE A 235 -3.83 -18.64 -10.86
CA ILE A 235 -3.80 -17.55 -9.87
C ILE A 235 -5.13 -17.42 -9.12
N PHE A 236 -6.26 -17.57 -9.82
CA PHE A 236 -7.59 -17.28 -9.28
C PHE A 236 -8.43 -18.54 -9.12
N ASN A 237 -9.17 -18.63 -8.01
CA ASN A 237 -10.11 -19.73 -7.79
C ASN A 237 -11.44 -19.48 -8.51
N VAL A 238 -12.23 -20.54 -8.71
CA VAL A 238 -13.59 -20.46 -9.25
C VAL A 238 -14.42 -19.46 -8.44
N GLY A 239 -15.07 -18.51 -9.12
CA GLY A 239 -15.91 -17.48 -8.50
C GLY A 239 -15.18 -16.21 -8.06
N GLN A 240 -13.85 -16.14 -8.20
CA GLN A 240 -13.10 -14.89 -8.04
C GLN A 240 -13.07 -14.09 -9.36
N PHE A 241 -12.79 -12.80 -9.28
CA PHE A 241 -12.49 -11.96 -10.44
C PHE A 241 -10.99 -11.79 -10.58
N THR A 242 -10.51 -11.70 -11.82
CA THR A 242 -9.12 -11.30 -12.11
C THR A 242 -8.90 -9.83 -11.73
N TYR A 243 -7.64 -9.38 -11.69
CA TYR A 243 -7.34 -7.96 -11.49
C TYR A 243 -7.90 -7.06 -12.61
N GLY A 244 -8.14 -7.62 -13.81
CA GLY A 244 -8.81 -6.95 -14.93
C GLY A 244 -10.34 -7.03 -14.88
N GLY A 245 -10.94 -7.64 -13.86
CA GLY A 245 -12.39 -7.76 -13.69
C GLY A 245 -13.05 -8.87 -14.53
N SER A 246 -12.25 -9.73 -15.16
CA SER A 246 -12.76 -10.87 -15.93
C SER A 246 -13.03 -12.09 -15.03
N VAL A 247 -13.91 -12.97 -15.46
CA VAL A 247 -14.10 -14.28 -14.82
C VAL A 247 -12.97 -15.21 -15.29
N PRO A 248 -12.19 -15.83 -14.39
CA PRO A 248 -11.13 -16.74 -14.75
C PRO A 248 -11.70 -18.01 -15.39
N THR A 249 -11.23 -18.33 -16.60
CA THR A 249 -11.60 -19.53 -17.36
C THR A 249 -10.34 -20.26 -17.83
N ASP A 250 -10.48 -21.52 -18.27
CA ASP A 250 -9.37 -22.26 -18.90
C ASP A 250 -8.92 -21.62 -20.23
N ASP A 251 -9.72 -20.76 -20.84
CA ASP A 251 -9.33 -20.05 -22.07
C ASP A 251 -8.56 -18.76 -21.79
N LEU A 252 -8.42 -18.38 -20.52
CA LEU A 252 -7.76 -17.15 -20.11
C LEU A 252 -6.40 -17.45 -19.50
N ALA A 253 -5.37 -16.77 -19.99
CA ALA A 253 -4.05 -16.71 -19.36
C ALA A 253 -3.83 -15.32 -18.76
N VAL A 254 -2.89 -15.22 -17.83
CA VAL A 254 -2.50 -13.97 -17.19
C VAL A 254 -1.01 -13.78 -17.37
N TYR A 255 -0.62 -12.65 -17.99
CA TYR A 255 0.76 -12.20 -17.94
C TYR A 255 1.00 -11.52 -16.60
N GLN A 256 1.88 -12.11 -15.79
CA GLN A 256 2.42 -11.48 -14.60
C GLN A 256 3.73 -10.79 -14.99
N ILE A 257 3.72 -9.47 -14.96
CA ILE A 257 4.85 -8.59 -15.26
C ILE A 257 5.44 -8.17 -13.91
N SER A 258 6.73 -8.43 -13.67
CA SER A 258 7.40 -8.08 -12.42
C SER A 258 7.49 -6.55 -12.22
N PRO A 259 7.74 -6.08 -10.99
CA PRO A 259 8.24 -4.73 -10.75
C PRO A 259 9.48 -4.44 -11.61
N GLY A 260 9.62 -3.21 -12.08
CA GLY A 260 10.72 -2.80 -12.94
C GLY A 260 10.74 -1.29 -13.18
N LYS A 261 11.76 -0.83 -13.90
CA LYS A 261 11.99 0.59 -14.16
C LYS A 261 12.44 0.79 -15.60
N ALA A 262 11.76 1.66 -16.33
CA ALA A 262 12.09 2.01 -17.70
C ALA A 262 11.85 3.50 -17.99
N PHE A 263 12.44 3.96 -19.08
CA PHE A 263 12.16 5.25 -19.68
C PHE A 263 11.43 5.01 -21.00
N VAL A 264 10.23 5.57 -21.13
CA VAL A 264 9.42 5.51 -22.36
C VAL A 264 9.12 6.94 -22.79
N ARG A 265 9.53 7.29 -24.01
CA ARG A 265 9.53 8.66 -24.54
C ARG A 265 10.25 9.63 -23.62
N GLY A 266 11.29 9.14 -22.93
CA GLY A 266 12.08 9.91 -21.97
C GLY A 266 11.42 10.14 -20.61
N TYR A 267 10.18 9.70 -20.40
CA TYR A 267 9.53 9.74 -19.08
C TYR A 267 9.87 8.49 -18.30
N GLU A 268 10.22 8.69 -17.03
CA GLU A 268 10.47 7.61 -16.09
C GLU A 268 9.16 6.89 -15.72
N ILE A 269 9.17 5.57 -15.84
CA ILE A 269 8.08 4.69 -15.44
C ILE A 269 8.67 3.63 -14.51
N GLU A 270 8.15 3.57 -13.29
CA GLU A 270 8.53 2.58 -12.29
C GLU A 270 7.27 1.87 -11.77
N THR A 271 7.34 0.55 -11.71
CA THR A 271 6.32 -0.27 -11.03
C THR A 271 6.95 -0.94 -9.83
N ILE A 272 6.32 -0.78 -8.66
CA ILE A 272 6.77 -1.37 -7.39
C ILE A 272 6.10 -2.72 -7.11
N SER A 273 4.98 -2.99 -7.77
CA SER A 273 4.19 -4.21 -7.62
C SER A 273 3.97 -4.90 -8.96
N PRO A 274 3.84 -6.24 -8.98
CA PRO A 274 3.56 -6.97 -10.20
C PRO A 274 2.26 -6.49 -10.85
N THR A 275 2.30 -6.31 -12.17
CA THR A 275 1.11 -5.98 -12.97
C THR A 275 0.60 -7.25 -13.63
N PHE A 276 -0.71 -7.45 -13.58
CA PHE A 276 -1.37 -8.62 -14.17
C PHE A 276 -2.21 -8.17 -15.36
N LEU A 277 -1.97 -8.79 -16.52
CA LEU A 277 -2.71 -8.53 -17.75
C LEU A 277 -3.38 -9.81 -18.23
N ASP A 278 -4.70 -9.77 -18.33
CA ASP A 278 -5.51 -10.88 -18.83
C ASP A 278 -5.41 -10.97 -20.36
N VAL A 279 -5.11 -12.15 -20.89
CA VAL A 279 -4.99 -12.39 -22.33
C VAL A 279 -5.65 -13.72 -22.71
N PRO A 280 -6.48 -13.75 -23.77
CA PRO A 280 -7.04 -15.00 -24.27
C PRO A 280 -5.94 -15.93 -24.79
N LYS A 281 -5.99 -17.20 -24.41
CA LYS A 281 -5.04 -18.20 -24.90
C LYS A 281 -5.18 -18.35 -26.42
N PRO A 282 -4.07 -18.42 -27.17
CA PRO A 282 -4.13 -18.66 -28.60
C PRO A 282 -4.52 -20.12 -28.88
N ARG A 283 -5.83 -20.37 -28.99
CA ARG A 283 -6.37 -21.69 -29.40
C ARG A 283 -6.74 -21.77 -30.88
N THR A 284 -6.44 -20.73 -31.65
CA THR A 284 -6.70 -20.71 -33.09
C THR A 284 -5.79 -21.73 -33.78
N THR A 285 -6.39 -22.73 -34.41
CA THR A 285 -5.67 -23.72 -35.23
C THR A 285 -5.81 -23.36 -36.71
N LYS A 286 -4.76 -23.62 -37.49
CA LYS A 286 -4.81 -23.58 -38.95
C LYS A 286 -4.77 -25.00 -39.48
N THR A 287 -5.89 -25.48 -39.99
CA THR A 287 -5.95 -26.78 -40.67
C THR A 287 -5.27 -26.66 -42.03
N LEU A 288 -4.28 -27.52 -42.30
CA LEU A 288 -3.66 -27.66 -43.61
C LEU A 288 -4.11 -29.00 -44.19
N GLU A 289 -4.98 -28.98 -45.20
CA GLU A 289 -5.40 -30.17 -45.93
C GLU A 289 -4.42 -30.48 -47.08
N ASN A 290 -4.31 -31.76 -47.47
CA ASN A 290 -3.47 -32.24 -48.57
C ASN A 290 -1.97 -31.93 -48.47
N GLN A 291 -1.42 -31.80 -47.26
CA GLN A 291 0.04 -31.75 -47.06
C GLN A 291 0.64 -33.15 -47.22
N ALA A 292 1.57 -33.29 -48.17
CA ALA A 292 2.37 -34.50 -48.30
C ALA A 292 3.40 -34.56 -47.16
N ILE A 293 3.13 -35.35 -46.13
CA ILE A 293 4.11 -35.64 -45.08
C ILE A 293 5.02 -36.74 -45.62
N ASN A 294 6.30 -36.42 -45.83
CA ASN A 294 7.29 -37.44 -46.14
C ASN A 294 7.53 -38.31 -44.89
N TYR A 295 6.84 -39.43 -44.81
CA TYR A 295 7.01 -40.42 -43.76
C TYR A 295 8.25 -41.28 -44.08
N ASN A 296 9.35 -41.03 -43.37
CA ASN A 296 10.57 -41.83 -43.48
C ASN A 296 10.71 -42.70 -42.23
N THR A 297 10.36 -43.98 -42.34
CA THR A 297 10.47 -44.96 -41.26
C THR A 297 11.90 -45.49 -41.06
N GLY A 298 12.88 -44.97 -41.81
CA GLY A 298 14.21 -45.54 -41.88
C GLY A 298 14.24 -46.89 -42.62
N PRO A 299 15.41 -47.54 -42.73
CA PRO A 299 15.52 -48.82 -43.40
C PRO A 299 14.79 -49.93 -42.63
N THR A 300 13.85 -50.59 -43.29
CA THR A 300 13.19 -51.80 -42.76
C THR A 300 14.20 -52.94 -42.66
N LEU A 301 14.51 -53.36 -41.44
CA LEU A 301 15.35 -54.54 -41.19
C LEU A 301 14.46 -55.80 -41.16
N ILE A 302 14.68 -56.72 -42.11
CA ILE A 302 14.03 -58.03 -42.12
C ILE A 302 14.91 -59.00 -41.33
N LEU A 303 14.42 -59.44 -40.16
CA LEU A 303 15.09 -60.43 -39.31
C LEU A 303 14.62 -61.84 -39.68
N ASN A 304 15.50 -62.65 -40.28
CA ASN A 304 15.15 -64.01 -40.72
C ASN A 304 15.29 -65.08 -39.61
N ARG A 305 15.94 -64.78 -38.49
CA ARG A 305 16.04 -65.66 -37.31
C ARG A 305 16.17 -64.84 -36.04
N VAL A 306 15.10 -64.79 -35.25
CA VAL A 306 15.11 -64.23 -33.90
C VAL A 306 15.30 -65.40 -32.93
N TYR A 307 16.36 -65.37 -32.14
CA TYR A 307 16.56 -66.30 -31.01
C TYR A 307 16.69 -65.50 -29.73
N GLY A 308 15.98 -65.93 -28.68
CA GLY A 308 16.05 -65.31 -27.36
C GLY A 308 15.10 -64.13 -27.12
N SER A 309 13.89 -64.15 -27.70
CA SER A 309 12.81 -63.33 -27.11
C SER A 309 12.43 -63.96 -25.77
N PRO A 310 12.30 -63.18 -24.68
CA PRO A 310 11.58 -63.61 -23.48
C PRO A 310 10.11 -63.93 -23.80
#